data_AF-A0A968Z9T8-F1
#
_entry.id   AF-A0A968Z9T8-F1
#
_cell.length_a   1.000
_cell.length_b   1.000
_cell.length_c   1.000
_cell.angle_alpha   90.00
_cell.angle_beta   90.00
_cell.angle_gamma   90.00
#
_symmetry.space_group_name_H-M   'P 1'
#
loop_
_entity.id
_entity.type
_entity.pdbx_description
1 polymer ?
#
loop_
_entity_poly.entity_id
_entity_poly.type
_entity_poly.pdbx_seq_one_letter_code
_entity_poly.pdbx_strand_id
1 'polypeptide(L)'
;MMSGDKGPLPGGFKTINISRYGPVRMKRSMRDLAWFLRYVTYAIVAGDPSLLRVNVRGLRGIIPEDVTLTTVVALQEMRWKSLSYFKEDEEATEIVKYYFDVLIEEYQVEKPRVHVREGISPDQQGLQLPQVYVLAAESRPRFVMKPNLSATEKQAAIKAAYRQVFEFDINRAYGLSLGDLESKVKSGNISVKEFVRALGKSRLYRRQFYEPHSISRTIELAFRHFLGRALSSLEEFQDYFDIISKKGLPALVDALVDSQEYADYFGEETVPYLRGLGQEAQECRNWGPQFDLFNYSAPVRKVPQFVTLFASYQKPLPDRHPYGTGNDPLEIQFGAIFPQETRNPSAQPAPFGKDNRRILISCGTGNGNGHQNGNALGKAPSMSTRVFKLDGNGNGNGKHFNTSVSLTSNSADAIVHAAYQQVFGREVYLGQRLTTAEVKFKGGEMTVREFVRQLAKSRVFRSLYWDSLYITKAIEYIHRRLLGRPTYGRSEMSEYYDLCSRKGFYALVDAIVDSDEYSEYFGEDTVPYERYVTPRGYAMRSLREPAHWSTAQLERKVTAGMYVAQKAQQQAQKKTSISQPQ
;
A
#
# COMPACT_ATOMS: atom_id res chain seq x y z
N MET A 1 55.89 -33.05 7.59
CA MET A 1 56.59 -32.00 6.82
C MET A 1 55.56 -31.11 6.15
N MET A 2 55.16 -30.01 6.80
CA MET A 2 54.45 -28.88 6.19
C MET A 2 55.02 -27.62 6.85
N SER A 3 56.29 -27.31 6.53
CA SER A 3 56.88 -26.03 6.90
C SER A 3 56.13 -24.96 6.12
N GLY A 4 55.24 -24.24 6.81
CA GLY A 4 54.45 -23.13 6.31
C GLY A 4 55.36 -21.97 5.90
N ASP A 5 55.96 -22.10 4.72
CA ASP A 5 56.80 -21.07 4.15
C ASP A 5 55.92 -19.88 3.77
N LYS A 6 56.34 -18.71 4.24
CA LYS A 6 55.63 -17.46 4.00
C LYS A 6 55.70 -17.18 2.50
N GLY A 7 54.53 -17.07 1.85
CA GLY A 7 54.47 -16.84 0.41
C GLY A 7 55.29 -15.60 0.01
N PRO A 8 55.95 -15.61 -1.17
CA PRO A 8 56.76 -14.49 -1.61
C PRO A 8 55.91 -13.23 -1.76
N LEU A 9 56.49 -12.08 -1.43
CA LEU A 9 55.82 -10.79 -1.60
C LEU A 9 55.50 -10.57 -3.09
N PRO A 10 54.28 -10.12 -3.44
CA PRO A 10 53.93 -9.83 -4.82
C PRO A 10 54.79 -8.69 -5.38
N GLY A 11 55.15 -8.79 -6.66
CA GLY A 11 55.93 -7.76 -7.36
C GLY A 11 55.24 -6.40 -7.30
N GLY A 12 56.00 -5.34 -6.98
CA GLY A 12 55.47 -3.97 -6.86
C GLY A 12 54.86 -3.62 -5.50
N PHE A 13 54.97 -4.49 -4.49
CA PHE A 13 54.57 -4.18 -3.12
C PHE A 13 55.35 -2.98 -2.56
N LYS A 14 54.62 -2.02 -1.95
CA LYS A 14 55.18 -0.87 -1.23
C LYS A 14 54.60 -0.84 0.17
N THR A 15 55.44 -0.61 1.17
CA THR A 15 54.98 -0.45 2.55
C THR A 15 54.26 0.89 2.73
N ILE A 16 53.25 0.90 3.60
CA ILE A 16 52.50 2.12 3.91
C ILE A 16 53.35 3.00 4.84
N ASN A 17 53.66 4.21 4.39
CA ASN A 17 54.32 5.20 5.23
C ASN A 17 53.30 5.86 6.18
N ILE A 18 53.37 5.52 7.47
CA ILE A 18 52.40 5.93 8.50
C ILE A 18 52.27 7.45 8.62
N SER A 19 53.37 8.21 8.51
CA SER A 19 53.34 9.66 8.66
C SER A 19 52.62 10.34 7.50
N ARG A 20 52.72 9.79 6.28
CA ARG A 20 52.00 10.28 5.09
C ARG A 20 50.58 9.74 4.98
N TYR A 21 50.31 8.54 5.53
CA TYR A 21 49.00 7.90 5.46
C TYR A 21 47.97 8.58 6.39
N GLY A 22 48.45 9.09 7.52
CA GLY A 22 47.65 9.84 8.48
C GLY A 22 46.70 8.95 9.33
N PRO A 23 46.18 9.49 10.44
CA PRO A 23 45.45 8.71 11.43
C PRO A 23 44.08 8.21 10.93
N VAL A 24 43.40 8.99 10.08
CA VAL A 24 42.06 8.64 9.57
C VAL A 24 42.12 7.43 8.64
N ARG A 25 43.06 7.42 7.67
CA ARG A 25 43.22 6.27 6.76
C ARG A 25 43.69 5.04 7.54
N MET A 26 44.60 5.21 8.50
CA MET A 26 45.09 4.10 9.34
C MET A 26 43.96 3.44 10.14
N LYS A 27 43.05 4.23 10.74
CA LYS A 27 41.86 3.70 11.43
C LYS A 27 40.96 2.88 10.49
N ARG A 28 40.80 3.30 9.23
CA ARG A 28 40.04 2.54 8.23
C ARG A 28 40.70 1.21 7.91
N SER A 29 42.01 1.18 7.65
CA SER A 29 42.75 -0.07 7.40
C SER A 29 42.62 -1.05 8.56
N MET A 30 42.80 -0.59 9.80
CA MET A 30 42.66 -1.45 10.99
C MET A 30 41.23 -1.99 11.15
N ARG A 31 40.22 -1.14 10.91
CA ARG A 31 38.81 -1.57 10.89
C ARG A 31 38.57 -2.63 9.82
N ASP A 32 39.11 -2.45 8.62
CA ASP A 32 38.88 -3.35 7.48
C ASP A 32 39.55 -4.72 7.72
N LEU A 33 40.77 -4.74 8.27
CA LEU A 33 41.43 -6.00 8.70
C LEU A 33 40.62 -6.74 9.77
N ALA A 34 40.14 -6.02 10.79
CA ALA A 34 39.26 -6.62 11.81
C ALA A 34 37.94 -7.13 11.20
N TRP A 35 37.38 -6.40 10.22
CA TRP A 35 36.17 -6.78 9.51
C TRP A 35 36.37 -8.06 8.69
N PHE A 36 37.49 -8.20 7.97
CA PHE A 36 37.82 -9.41 7.21
C PHE A 36 37.89 -10.63 8.12
N LEU A 37 38.61 -10.53 9.25
CA LEU A 37 38.71 -11.64 10.21
C LEU A 37 37.33 -12.03 10.76
N ARG A 38 36.52 -11.03 11.13
CA ARG A 38 35.17 -11.26 11.65
C ARG A 38 34.27 -11.95 10.63
N TYR A 39 34.30 -11.53 9.37
CA TYR A 39 33.47 -12.14 8.33
C TYR A 39 33.93 -13.55 7.96
N VAL A 40 35.24 -13.84 8.03
CA VAL A 40 35.75 -15.21 7.92
C VAL A 40 35.18 -16.09 9.03
N THR A 41 35.19 -15.62 10.28
CA THR A 41 34.59 -16.39 11.39
C THR A 41 33.10 -16.62 11.20
N TYR A 42 32.35 -15.61 10.71
CA TYR A 42 30.93 -15.76 10.43
C TYR A 42 30.66 -16.77 9.32
N ALA A 43 31.46 -16.75 8.25
CA ALA A 43 31.33 -17.69 7.14
C ALA A 43 31.62 -19.13 7.57
N ILE A 44 32.65 -19.34 8.39
CA ILE A 44 32.97 -20.65 8.97
C ILE A 44 31.80 -21.17 9.80
N VAL A 45 31.26 -20.35 10.70
CA VAL A 45 30.13 -20.75 11.57
C VAL A 45 28.86 -21.01 10.77
N ALA A 46 28.61 -20.23 9.70
CA ALA A 46 27.46 -20.42 8.82
C ALA A 46 27.61 -21.64 7.89
N GLY A 47 28.83 -22.12 7.65
CA GLY A 47 29.10 -23.24 6.75
C GLY A 47 29.00 -22.90 5.25
N ASP A 48 28.94 -21.60 4.89
CA ASP A 48 28.82 -21.14 3.50
C ASP A 48 29.72 -19.90 3.25
N PRO A 49 30.60 -19.93 2.23
CA PRO A 49 31.43 -18.77 1.87
C PRO A 49 30.67 -17.63 1.17
N SER A 50 29.37 -17.75 0.88
CA SER A 50 28.57 -16.73 0.20
C SER A 50 28.70 -15.33 0.82
N LEU A 51 28.78 -15.24 2.16
CA LEU A 51 29.01 -13.98 2.89
C LEU A 51 30.30 -13.29 2.44
N LEU A 52 31.39 -14.05 2.26
CA LEU A 52 32.68 -13.52 1.79
C LEU A 52 32.58 -13.13 0.33
N ARG A 53 32.04 -14.01 -0.52
CA ARG A 53 31.90 -13.78 -1.96
C ARG A 53 31.14 -12.50 -2.27
N VAL A 54 30.01 -12.28 -1.60
CA VAL A 54 29.18 -11.09 -1.83
C VAL A 54 29.88 -9.83 -1.33
N ASN A 55 30.41 -9.82 -0.11
CA ASN A 55 30.87 -8.55 0.49
C ASN A 55 32.29 -8.14 0.07
N VAL A 56 33.09 -9.08 -0.45
CA VAL A 56 34.50 -8.84 -0.78
C VAL A 56 34.70 -8.60 -2.27
N ARG A 57 33.90 -9.25 -3.11
CA ARG A 57 34.01 -9.11 -4.56
C ARG A 57 33.73 -7.68 -5.00
N GLY A 58 34.67 -7.11 -5.77
CA GLY A 58 34.57 -5.74 -6.24
C GLY A 58 34.96 -4.66 -5.24
N LEU A 59 35.49 -5.02 -4.06
CA LEU A 59 36.22 -4.07 -3.21
C LEU A 59 37.49 -3.57 -3.90
N ARG A 60 38.10 -4.40 -4.76
CA ARG A 60 39.17 -4.00 -5.68
C ARG A 60 38.59 -3.03 -6.72
N GLY A 61 38.94 -1.75 -6.59
CA GLY A 61 38.38 -0.62 -7.35
C GLY A 61 37.55 0.35 -6.51
N ILE A 62 37.12 -0.04 -5.30
CA ILE A 62 36.58 0.88 -4.28
C ILE A 62 37.69 1.29 -3.31
N ILE A 63 38.54 0.34 -2.92
CA ILE A 63 39.74 0.62 -2.13
C ILE A 63 40.76 1.32 -3.04
N PRO A 64 41.42 2.40 -2.55
CA PRO A 64 42.47 3.08 -3.28
C PRO A 64 43.58 2.14 -3.78
N GLU A 65 44.02 2.34 -5.02
CA GLU A 65 45.02 1.47 -5.68
C GLU A 65 46.35 1.40 -4.92
N ASP A 66 46.73 2.46 -4.20
CA ASP A 66 47.94 2.51 -3.38
C ASP A 66 47.93 1.52 -2.20
N VAL A 67 46.76 0.98 -1.83
CA VAL A 67 46.58 0.05 -0.71
C VAL A 67 46.17 -1.35 -1.18
N THR A 68 45.71 -1.53 -2.41
CA THR A 68 45.17 -2.81 -2.91
C THR A 68 46.16 -3.97 -2.75
N LEU A 69 47.39 -3.82 -3.24
CA LEU A 69 48.43 -4.85 -3.11
C LEU A 69 48.80 -5.10 -1.63
N THR A 70 48.85 -4.04 -0.83
CA THR A 70 49.12 -4.14 0.61
C THR A 70 48.02 -4.93 1.34
N THR A 71 46.76 -4.77 0.93
CA THR A 71 45.64 -5.54 1.48
C THR A 71 45.78 -7.03 1.16
N VAL A 72 46.17 -7.40 -0.06
CA VAL A 72 46.40 -8.81 -0.43
C VAL A 72 47.47 -9.43 0.47
N VAL A 73 48.60 -8.73 0.64
CA VAL A 73 49.68 -9.19 1.53
C VAL A 73 49.17 -9.32 2.97
N ALA A 74 48.43 -8.32 3.47
CA ALA A 74 47.88 -8.37 4.83
C ALA A 74 46.91 -9.56 5.03
N LEU A 75 46.08 -9.88 4.04
CA LEU A 75 45.18 -11.04 4.08
C LEU A 75 45.97 -12.36 4.06
N GLN A 76 47.04 -12.45 3.27
CA GLN A 76 47.94 -13.62 3.26
C GLN A 76 48.65 -13.80 4.61
N GLU A 77 49.11 -12.71 5.24
CA GLU A 77 49.67 -12.75 6.60
C GLU A 77 48.65 -13.19 7.64
N MET A 78 47.41 -12.67 7.56
CA MET A 78 46.32 -13.08 8.44
C MET A 78 46.00 -14.57 8.29
N ARG A 79 45.94 -15.08 7.05
CA ARG A 79 45.78 -16.51 6.77
C ARG A 79 46.91 -17.32 7.41
N TRP A 80 48.17 -16.98 7.12
CA TRP A 80 49.35 -17.69 7.65
C TRP A 80 49.36 -17.69 9.18
N LYS A 81 49.10 -16.54 9.82
CA LYS A 81 49.06 -16.44 11.27
C LYS A 81 47.90 -17.23 11.87
N SER A 82 46.73 -17.22 11.23
CA SER A 82 45.55 -17.98 11.69
C SER A 82 45.80 -19.48 11.64
N LEU A 83 46.39 -20.00 10.54
CA LEU A 83 46.75 -21.42 10.41
C LEU A 83 47.79 -21.86 11.45
N SER A 84 48.66 -20.95 11.93
CA SER A 84 49.65 -21.27 12.94
C SER A 84 49.05 -21.66 14.31
N TYR A 85 47.78 -21.33 14.58
CA TYR A 85 47.08 -21.70 15.81
C TYR A 85 46.46 -23.12 15.77
N PHE A 86 46.30 -23.73 14.60
CA PHE A 86 45.59 -25.00 14.42
C PHE A 86 46.49 -26.17 14.02
N LYS A 87 47.80 -26.09 14.28
CA LYS A 87 48.80 -27.08 13.80
C LYS A 87 48.53 -28.54 14.20
N GLU A 88 47.78 -28.77 15.27
CA GLU A 88 47.47 -30.09 15.80
C GLU A 88 46.14 -30.67 15.23
N ASP A 89 45.33 -29.83 14.57
CA ASP A 89 44.02 -30.18 14.03
C ASP A 89 44.01 -29.95 12.50
N GLU A 90 44.15 -31.04 11.75
CA GLU A 90 44.22 -31.02 10.29
C GLU A 90 42.89 -30.58 9.67
N GLU A 91 41.75 -31.04 10.20
CA GLU A 91 40.41 -30.69 9.70
C GLU A 91 40.13 -29.19 9.91
N ALA A 92 40.40 -28.66 11.09
CA ALA A 92 40.25 -27.22 11.35
C ALA A 92 41.19 -26.37 10.48
N THR A 93 42.41 -26.85 10.25
CA THR A 93 43.39 -26.19 9.38
C THR A 93 42.87 -26.10 7.94
N GLU A 94 42.29 -27.18 7.40
CA GLU A 94 41.71 -27.20 6.05
C GLU A 94 40.52 -26.25 5.92
N ILE A 95 39.61 -26.25 6.89
CA ILE A 95 38.44 -25.36 6.90
C ILE A 95 38.89 -23.90 6.92
N VAL A 96 39.74 -23.52 7.87
CA VAL A 96 40.22 -22.13 8.00
C VAL A 96 40.94 -21.70 6.73
N LYS A 97 41.80 -22.56 6.18
CA LYS A 97 42.51 -22.30 4.93
C LYS A 97 41.54 -22.04 3.78
N TYR A 98 40.53 -22.90 3.59
CA TYR A 98 39.52 -22.75 2.55
C TYR A 98 38.83 -21.39 2.58
N TYR A 99 38.33 -20.94 3.74
CA TYR A 99 37.63 -19.64 3.82
C TYR A 99 38.55 -18.44 3.60
N PHE A 100 39.81 -18.50 4.06
CA PHE A 100 40.78 -17.45 3.74
C PHE A 100 41.17 -17.44 2.26
N ASP A 101 41.27 -18.61 1.62
CA ASP A 101 41.56 -18.73 0.20
C ASP A 101 40.42 -18.11 -0.62
N VAL A 102 39.16 -18.43 -0.31
CA VAL A 102 38.00 -17.79 -0.97
C VAL A 102 38.00 -16.26 -0.75
N LEU A 103 38.31 -15.79 0.47
CA LEU A 103 38.39 -14.35 0.76
C LEU A 103 39.43 -13.66 -0.15
N ILE A 104 40.62 -14.23 -0.26
CA ILE A 104 41.73 -13.66 -1.04
C ILE A 104 41.41 -13.70 -2.53
N GLU A 105 40.87 -14.82 -3.03
CA GLU A 105 40.46 -14.98 -4.42
C GLU A 105 39.40 -13.96 -4.82
N GLU A 106 38.31 -13.84 -4.05
CA GLU A 106 37.23 -12.90 -4.36
C GLU A 106 37.65 -11.44 -4.21
N TYR A 107 38.58 -11.12 -3.30
CA TYR A 107 39.17 -9.78 -3.21
C TYR A 107 39.96 -9.41 -4.46
N GLN A 108 40.64 -10.38 -5.08
CA GLN A 108 41.40 -10.14 -6.29
C GLN A 108 40.51 -9.95 -7.52
N VAL A 109 39.24 -10.36 -7.48
CA VAL A 109 38.30 -10.14 -8.57
C VAL A 109 37.96 -8.64 -8.67
N GLU A 110 38.17 -8.07 -9.86
CA GLU A 110 37.79 -6.69 -10.16
C GLU A 110 36.28 -6.47 -10.02
N LYS A 111 35.89 -5.19 -9.86
CA LYS A 111 34.49 -4.79 -9.75
C LYS A 111 33.66 -5.37 -10.91
N PRO A 112 32.67 -6.25 -10.61
CA PRO A 112 31.81 -6.81 -11.63
C PRO A 112 31.05 -5.73 -12.41
N ARG A 113 30.75 -6.01 -13.67
CA ARG A 113 29.88 -5.16 -14.48
C ARG A 113 28.49 -5.05 -13.86
N VAL A 114 27.85 -3.91 -14.05
CA VAL A 114 26.49 -3.67 -13.55
C VAL A 114 25.50 -4.39 -14.48
N HIS A 115 24.49 -5.04 -13.92
CA HIS A 115 23.40 -5.61 -14.70
C HIS A 115 22.43 -4.49 -15.07
N VAL A 116 22.35 -4.19 -16.37
CA VAL A 116 21.48 -3.13 -16.91
C VAL A 116 20.16 -3.75 -17.34
N ARG A 117 19.06 -3.09 -16.98
CA ARG A 117 17.72 -3.36 -17.45
C ARG A 117 17.29 -2.20 -18.36
N GLU A 118 17.26 -2.47 -19.65
CA GLU A 118 16.81 -1.51 -20.64
C GLU A 118 15.28 -1.45 -20.65
N GLY A 119 14.72 -0.25 -20.82
CA GLY A 119 13.28 -0.05 -21.00
C GLY A 119 12.88 -0.40 -22.43
N ILE A 120 11.77 -1.12 -22.60
CA ILE A 120 11.31 -1.58 -23.92
C ILE A 120 10.44 -0.52 -24.61
N SER A 121 9.72 0.26 -23.80
CA SER A 121 8.90 1.38 -24.24
C SER A 121 9.46 2.69 -23.67
N PRO A 122 9.15 3.85 -24.29
CA PRO A 122 9.58 5.16 -23.77
C PRO A 122 9.04 5.45 -22.36
N ASP A 123 7.95 4.81 -21.95
CA ASP A 123 7.32 5.00 -20.63
C ASP A 123 7.94 4.11 -19.53
N GLN A 124 8.78 3.15 -19.92
CA GLN A 124 9.56 2.31 -19.03
C GLN A 124 10.93 2.93 -18.79
N GLN A 125 11.25 3.21 -17.53
CA GLN A 125 12.58 3.70 -17.16
C GLN A 125 13.62 2.57 -17.22
N GLY A 126 14.81 2.89 -17.73
CA GLY A 126 15.98 2.03 -17.62
C GLY A 126 16.51 2.00 -16.18
N LEU A 127 16.94 0.83 -15.72
CA LEU A 127 17.46 0.63 -14.37
C LEU A 127 18.77 -0.17 -14.40
N GLN A 128 19.49 -0.16 -13.28
CA GLN A 128 20.73 -0.92 -13.15
C GLN A 128 20.86 -1.51 -11.75
N LEU A 129 21.43 -2.71 -11.65
CA LEU A 129 21.65 -3.43 -10.40
C LEU A 129 23.11 -3.92 -10.34
N PRO A 130 23.88 -3.61 -9.27
CA PRO A 130 25.20 -4.17 -9.12
C PRO A 130 25.13 -5.70 -9.05
N GLN A 131 25.99 -6.40 -9.80
CA GLN A 131 25.98 -7.87 -9.86
C GLN A 131 26.06 -8.53 -8.47
N VAL A 132 26.75 -7.89 -7.53
CA VAL A 132 26.88 -8.35 -6.14
C VAL A 132 25.52 -8.49 -5.45
N TYR A 133 24.55 -7.62 -5.74
CA TYR A 133 23.19 -7.74 -5.21
C TYR A 133 22.44 -8.95 -5.81
N VAL A 134 22.74 -9.32 -7.05
CA VAL A 134 22.18 -10.51 -7.69
C VAL A 134 22.78 -11.77 -7.07
N LEU A 135 24.08 -11.78 -6.79
CA LEU A 135 24.76 -12.89 -6.13
C LEU A 135 24.29 -13.09 -4.69
N ALA A 136 23.90 -12.01 -4.01
CA ALA A 136 23.32 -12.06 -2.67
C ALA A 136 21.87 -12.54 -2.64
N ALA A 137 21.19 -12.51 -3.79
CA ALA A 137 19.79 -12.91 -3.88
C ALA A 137 19.64 -14.42 -3.74
N GLU A 138 18.48 -14.83 -3.22
CA GLU A 138 18.11 -16.25 -3.18
C GLU A 138 18.09 -16.83 -4.60
N SER A 139 18.84 -17.91 -4.82
CA SER A 139 18.87 -18.61 -6.11
C SER A 139 17.50 -19.23 -6.40
N ARG A 140 16.83 -18.72 -7.44
CA ARG A 140 15.55 -19.28 -7.90
C ARG A 140 15.78 -20.13 -9.14
N PRO A 141 15.37 -21.41 -9.14
CA PRO A 141 15.58 -22.29 -10.28
C PRO A 141 14.74 -21.83 -11.47
N ARG A 142 15.36 -21.84 -12.66
CA ARG A 142 14.68 -21.59 -13.94
C ARG A 142 14.42 -22.93 -14.61
N PHE A 143 13.17 -23.18 -14.99
CA PHE A 143 12.78 -24.40 -15.65
C PHE A 143 12.77 -24.19 -17.16
N VAL A 144 13.53 -25.01 -17.87
CA VAL A 144 13.66 -24.97 -19.33
C VAL A 144 13.16 -26.30 -19.88
N MET A 145 12.43 -26.27 -20.99
CA MET A 145 11.97 -27.48 -21.68
C MET A 145 12.80 -27.70 -22.95
N LYS A 146 13.54 -28.81 -22.98
CA LYS A 146 14.31 -29.26 -24.15
C LYS A 146 13.86 -30.66 -24.57
N PRO A 147 14.00 -31.04 -25.85
CA PRO A 147 13.53 -32.33 -26.34
C PRO A 147 14.20 -33.51 -25.65
N ASN A 148 15.49 -33.38 -25.29
CA ASN A 148 16.32 -34.45 -24.75
C ASN A 148 16.27 -34.58 -23.22
N LEU A 149 15.35 -33.89 -22.54
CA LEU A 149 15.21 -33.99 -21.09
C LEU A 149 14.55 -35.29 -20.67
N SER A 150 14.90 -35.76 -19.47
CA SER A 150 14.24 -36.91 -18.84
C SER A 150 12.75 -36.64 -18.58
N ALA A 151 11.96 -37.70 -18.46
CA ALA A 151 10.52 -37.57 -18.19
C ALA A 151 10.23 -36.81 -16.89
N THR A 152 11.10 -36.94 -15.88
CA THR A 152 10.99 -36.27 -14.59
C THR A 152 11.25 -34.77 -14.70
N GLU A 153 12.29 -34.35 -15.43
CA GLU A 153 12.61 -32.93 -15.69
C GLU A 153 11.51 -32.26 -16.51
N LYS A 154 11.03 -32.94 -17.57
CA LYS A 154 9.88 -32.47 -18.36
C LYS A 154 8.64 -32.26 -17.49
N GLN A 155 8.36 -33.19 -16.58
CA GLN A 155 7.25 -33.05 -15.64
C GLN A 155 7.46 -31.91 -14.64
N ALA A 156 8.69 -31.69 -14.19
CA ALA A 156 9.02 -30.58 -13.29
C ALA A 156 8.79 -29.21 -13.96
N ALA A 157 9.18 -29.07 -15.23
CA ALA A 157 8.91 -27.86 -16.03
C ALA A 157 7.41 -27.61 -16.21
N ILE A 158 6.62 -28.64 -16.51
CA ILE A 158 5.15 -28.52 -16.60
C ILE A 158 4.54 -28.09 -15.27
N LYS A 159 4.95 -28.70 -14.16
CA LYS A 159 4.49 -28.31 -12.81
C LYS A 159 4.91 -26.88 -12.46
N ALA A 160 6.08 -26.42 -12.92
CA ALA A 160 6.49 -25.02 -12.77
C ALA A 160 5.58 -24.09 -13.57
N ALA A 161 5.24 -24.43 -14.81
CA ALA A 161 4.33 -23.63 -15.64
C ALA A 161 2.92 -23.52 -15.01
N TYR A 162 2.40 -24.59 -14.42
CA TYR A 162 1.13 -24.52 -13.68
C TYR A 162 1.21 -23.60 -12.46
N ARG A 163 2.26 -23.73 -11.64
CA ARG A 163 2.47 -22.83 -10.49
C ARG A 163 2.62 -21.37 -10.90
N GLN A 164 3.20 -21.10 -12.05
CA GLN A 164 3.36 -19.74 -12.57
C GLN A 164 2.02 -19.16 -13.09
N VAL A 165 1.32 -19.89 -13.97
CA VAL A 165 0.12 -19.38 -14.66
C VAL A 165 -1.13 -19.43 -13.79
N PHE A 166 -1.26 -20.44 -12.92
CA PHE A 166 -2.42 -20.62 -12.04
C PHE A 166 -2.14 -20.27 -10.58
N GLU A 167 -0.92 -19.85 -10.24
CA GLU A 167 -0.44 -19.59 -8.87
C GLU A 167 -0.30 -20.82 -7.96
N PHE A 168 -0.77 -22.00 -8.39
CA PHE A 168 -0.67 -23.26 -7.67
C PHE A 168 -0.63 -24.46 -8.63
N ASP A 169 -0.33 -25.65 -8.09
CA ASP A 169 -0.37 -26.89 -8.86
C ASP A 169 -1.81 -27.42 -8.99
N ILE A 170 -2.40 -27.25 -10.17
CA ILE A 170 -3.80 -27.64 -10.47
C ILE A 170 -4.03 -29.15 -10.39
N ASN A 171 -3.00 -29.96 -10.68
CA ASN A 171 -3.13 -31.41 -10.66
C ASN A 171 -3.27 -31.89 -9.21
N ARG A 172 -2.41 -31.37 -8.32
CA ARG A 172 -2.49 -31.68 -6.89
C ARG A 172 -3.78 -31.17 -6.23
N ALA A 173 -4.27 -30.00 -6.65
CA ALA A 173 -5.42 -29.37 -6.00
C ALA A 173 -6.77 -29.95 -6.44
N TYR A 174 -6.93 -30.26 -7.73
CA TYR A 174 -8.23 -30.62 -8.31
C TYR A 174 -8.21 -31.92 -9.12
N GLY A 175 -7.06 -32.60 -9.25
CA GLY A 175 -6.92 -33.75 -10.14
C GLY A 175 -7.11 -33.39 -11.63
N LEU A 176 -7.02 -32.10 -11.98
CA LEU A 176 -7.17 -31.62 -13.35
C LEU A 176 -5.83 -31.71 -14.07
N SER A 177 -5.82 -32.37 -15.23
CA SER A 177 -4.70 -32.38 -16.16
C SER A 177 -5.14 -31.87 -17.53
N LEU A 178 -4.32 -31.04 -18.17
CA LEU A 178 -4.52 -30.64 -19.56
C LEU A 178 -3.72 -31.58 -20.47
N GLY A 179 -4.07 -32.87 -20.41
CA GLY A 179 -3.27 -33.98 -20.93
C GLY A 179 -2.83 -33.82 -22.39
N ASP A 180 -3.68 -33.28 -23.25
CA ASP A 180 -3.35 -33.00 -24.66
C ASP A 180 -2.22 -31.97 -24.80
N LEU A 181 -2.28 -30.89 -24.02
CA LEU A 181 -1.25 -29.84 -24.04
C LEU A 181 0.05 -30.33 -23.41
N GLU A 182 -0.03 -31.10 -22.32
CA GLU A 182 1.13 -31.72 -21.68
C GLU A 182 1.85 -32.69 -22.62
N SER A 183 1.09 -33.49 -23.38
CA SER A 183 1.66 -34.45 -24.32
C SER A 183 2.36 -33.73 -25.47
N LYS A 184 1.74 -32.68 -26.03
CA LYS A 184 2.32 -31.87 -27.11
C LYS A 184 3.59 -31.14 -26.69
N VAL A 185 3.67 -30.62 -25.46
CA VAL A 185 4.90 -29.96 -24.98
C VAL A 185 5.98 -30.98 -24.63
N LYS A 186 5.63 -32.16 -24.09
CA LYS A 186 6.57 -33.26 -23.83
C LYS A 186 7.23 -33.80 -25.09
N SER A 187 6.46 -33.89 -26.19
CA SER A 187 6.96 -34.34 -27.49
C SER A 187 7.69 -33.25 -28.29
N GLY A 188 7.63 -31.99 -27.84
CA GLY A 188 8.22 -30.85 -28.56
C GLY A 188 7.38 -30.36 -29.75
N ASN A 189 6.13 -30.81 -29.89
CA ASN A 189 5.22 -30.32 -30.95
C ASN A 189 4.82 -28.85 -30.75
N ILE A 190 4.83 -28.39 -29.50
CA ILE A 190 4.64 -26.99 -29.13
C ILE A 190 5.76 -26.57 -28.19
N SER A 191 6.20 -25.31 -28.29
CA SER A 191 7.18 -24.73 -27.37
C SER A 191 6.56 -24.41 -26.01
N VAL A 192 7.37 -24.03 -25.02
CA VAL A 192 6.88 -23.60 -23.70
C VAL A 192 6.07 -22.32 -23.82
N LYS A 193 6.49 -21.41 -24.70
CA LYS A 193 5.73 -20.20 -25.04
C LYS A 193 4.31 -20.54 -25.51
N GLU A 194 4.18 -21.47 -26.47
CA GLU A 194 2.88 -21.91 -26.97
C GLU A 194 2.06 -22.65 -25.91
N PHE A 195 2.72 -23.45 -25.07
CA PHE A 195 2.08 -24.11 -23.95
C PHE A 195 1.49 -23.08 -22.98
N VAL A 196 2.26 -22.08 -22.55
CA VAL A 196 1.82 -20.98 -21.67
C VAL A 196 0.67 -20.19 -22.32
N ARG A 197 0.75 -19.89 -23.62
CA ARG A 197 -0.34 -19.24 -24.37
C ARG A 197 -1.62 -20.07 -24.32
N ALA A 198 -1.54 -21.38 -24.54
CA ALA A 198 -2.69 -22.28 -24.49
C ALA A 198 -3.28 -22.37 -23.07
N LEU A 199 -2.45 -22.35 -22.02
CA LEU A 199 -2.91 -22.28 -20.64
C LEU A 199 -3.70 -20.99 -20.37
N GLY A 200 -3.19 -19.83 -20.81
CA GLY A 200 -3.86 -18.54 -20.64
C GLY A 200 -5.19 -18.42 -21.38
N LYS A 201 -5.34 -19.12 -22.51
CA LYS A 201 -6.59 -19.19 -23.28
C LYS A 201 -7.55 -20.28 -22.81
N SER A 202 -7.16 -21.10 -21.84
CA SER A 202 -7.98 -22.19 -21.35
C SER A 202 -9.24 -21.72 -20.63
N ARG A 203 -10.30 -22.54 -20.66
CA ARG A 203 -11.52 -22.31 -19.87
C ARG A 203 -11.22 -22.20 -18.36
N LEU A 204 -10.22 -22.94 -17.88
CA LEU A 204 -9.82 -22.92 -16.48
C LEU A 204 -9.28 -21.54 -16.06
N TYR A 205 -8.36 -20.98 -16.86
CA TYR A 205 -7.78 -19.67 -16.61
C TYR A 205 -8.86 -18.58 -16.60
N ARG A 206 -9.76 -18.60 -17.59
CA ARG A 206 -10.89 -17.67 -17.68
C ARG A 206 -11.78 -17.71 -16.43
N ARG A 207 -12.16 -18.90 -15.97
CA ARG A 207 -13.03 -19.06 -14.78
C ARG A 207 -12.38 -18.57 -13.49
N GLN A 208 -11.05 -18.66 -13.39
CA GLN A 208 -10.31 -18.31 -12.17
C GLN A 208 -9.88 -16.84 -12.12
N PHE A 209 -9.40 -16.28 -13.24
CA PHE A 209 -8.72 -14.98 -13.27
C PHE A 209 -9.36 -13.93 -14.17
N TYR A 210 -10.41 -14.28 -14.91
CA TYR A 210 -11.14 -13.33 -15.78
C TYR A 210 -12.56 -13.07 -15.28
N GLU A 211 -13.38 -14.12 -15.14
CA GLU A 211 -14.79 -14.00 -14.76
C GLU A 211 -15.05 -13.38 -13.38
N PRO A 212 -14.25 -13.68 -12.32
CA PRO A 212 -14.52 -13.13 -10.98
C PRO A 212 -13.81 -11.79 -10.72
N HIS A 213 -13.26 -11.14 -11.75
CA HIS A 213 -12.46 -9.92 -11.64
C HIS A 213 -12.92 -8.85 -12.65
N SER A 214 -12.67 -7.59 -12.33
CA SER A 214 -12.83 -6.49 -13.30
C SER A 214 -11.73 -6.57 -14.36
N ILE A 215 -11.99 -6.05 -15.56
CA ILE A 215 -11.00 -6.01 -16.65
C ILE A 215 -9.67 -5.41 -16.18
N SER A 216 -9.73 -4.31 -15.43
CA SER A 216 -8.53 -3.66 -14.87
C SER A 216 -7.74 -4.62 -13.97
N ARG A 217 -8.41 -5.40 -13.11
CA ARG A 217 -7.74 -6.36 -12.22
C ARG A 217 -7.21 -7.58 -12.99
N THR A 218 -7.92 -8.03 -14.03
CA THR A 218 -7.47 -9.11 -14.91
C THR A 218 -6.14 -8.77 -15.57
N ILE A 219 -5.95 -7.54 -16.05
CA ILE A 219 -4.68 -7.10 -16.65
C ILE A 219 -3.54 -7.21 -15.64
N GLU A 220 -3.73 -6.73 -14.41
CA GLU A 220 -2.72 -6.80 -13.35
C GLU A 220 -2.30 -8.24 -13.04
N LEU A 221 -3.25 -9.18 -13.00
CA LEU A 221 -2.98 -10.60 -12.80
C LEU A 221 -2.31 -11.23 -14.03
N ALA A 222 -2.70 -10.84 -15.25
CA ALA A 222 -2.07 -11.34 -16.47
C ALA A 222 -0.58 -10.96 -16.54
N PHE A 223 -0.22 -9.74 -16.16
CA PHE A 223 1.19 -9.31 -16.06
C PHE A 223 1.99 -10.17 -15.08
N ARG A 224 1.39 -10.51 -13.93
CA ARG A 224 1.99 -11.45 -12.97
C ARG A 224 2.24 -12.82 -13.60
N HIS A 225 1.24 -13.38 -14.28
CA HIS A 225 1.28 -14.75 -14.79
C HIS A 225 2.19 -14.93 -16.00
N PHE A 226 2.11 -14.02 -16.97
CA PHE A 226 2.79 -14.18 -18.26
C PHE A 226 4.13 -13.45 -18.33
N LEU A 227 4.26 -12.30 -17.67
CA LEU A 227 5.50 -11.51 -17.66
C LEU A 227 6.25 -11.60 -16.34
N GLY A 228 5.69 -12.18 -15.29
CA GLY A 228 6.37 -12.33 -14.01
C GLY A 228 6.67 -11.00 -13.30
N ARG A 229 6.05 -9.89 -13.69
CA ARG A 229 6.23 -8.56 -13.09
C ARG A 229 4.91 -7.83 -12.94
N ALA A 230 4.95 -6.68 -12.29
CA ALA A 230 3.85 -5.74 -12.24
C ALA A 230 3.83 -4.80 -13.47
N LEU A 231 2.68 -4.14 -13.68
CA LEU A 231 2.59 -2.97 -14.57
C LEU A 231 3.58 -1.89 -14.12
N SER A 232 4.19 -1.23 -15.08
CA SER A 232 5.19 -0.19 -14.86
C SER A 232 4.55 1.19 -14.86
N SER A 233 3.76 1.53 -15.88
CA SER A 233 3.17 2.87 -16.08
C SER A 233 1.66 2.84 -16.30
N LEU A 234 1.06 4.04 -16.34
CA LEU A 234 -0.37 4.19 -16.66
C LEU A 234 -0.63 3.98 -18.15
N GLU A 235 0.31 4.40 -18.99
CA GLU A 235 0.29 4.28 -20.44
C GLU A 235 0.30 2.80 -20.84
N GLU A 236 1.19 2.00 -20.23
CA GLU A 236 1.23 0.54 -20.40
C GLU A 236 -0.11 -0.09 -20.01
N PHE A 237 -0.71 0.33 -18.90
CA PHE A 237 -2.04 -0.15 -18.52
C PHE A 237 -3.10 0.19 -19.58
N GLN A 238 -3.08 1.40 -20.14
CA GLN A 238 -4.05 1.84 -21.15
C GLN A 238 -3.95 1.03 -22.44
N ASP A 239 -2.74 0.74 -22.91
CA ASP A 239 -2.52 -0.05 -24.13
C ASP A 239 -3.14 -1.45 -24.03
N TYR A 240 -2.86 -2.16 -22.92
CA TYR A 240 -3.42 -3.49 -22.71
C TYR A 240 -4.91 -3.46 -22.36
N PHE A 241 -5.39 -2.39 -21.71
CA PHE A 241 -6.81 -2.17 -21.47
C PHE A 241 -7.59 -1.99 -22.78
N ASP A 242 -7.01 -1.29 -23.75
CA ASP A 242 -7.58 -1.12 -25.08
C ASP A 242 -7.68 -2.45 -25.84
N ILE A 243 -6.64 -3.29 -25.76
CA ILE A 243 -6.60 -4.60 -26.41
C ILE A 243 -7.70 -5.52 -25.86
N ILE A 244 -7.76 -5.69 -24.54
CA ILE A 244 -8.73 -6.59 -23.91
C ILE A 244 -10.17 -6.09 -24.08
N SER A 245 -10.39 -4.77 -24.04
CA SER A 245 -11.73 -4.20 -24.19
C SER A 245 -12.29 -4.40 -25.60
N LYS A 246 -11.44 -4.42 -26.63
CA LYS A 246 -11.84 -4.60 -28.03
C LYS A 246 -11.89 -6.07 -28.46
N LYS A 247 -10.94 -6.89 -28.02
CA LYS A 247 -10.72 -8.26 -28.54
C LYS A 247 -10.84 -9.37 -27.49
N GLY A 248 -11.07 -9.02 -26.23
CA GLY A 248 -11.24 -9.97 -25.13
C GLY A 248 -9.94 -10.62 -24.63
N LEU A 249 -10.10 -11.59 -23.72
CA LEU A 249 -8.99 -12.27 -23.04
C LEU A 249 -7.97 -12.94 -23.97
N PRO A 250 -8.35 -13.68 -25.03
CA PRO A 250 -7.36 -14.36 -25.87
C PRO A 250 -6.35 -13.40 -26.51
N ALA A 251 -6.81 -12.23 -26.94
CA ALA A 251 -5.96 -11.22 -27.54
C ALA A 251 -5.02 -10.55 -26.53
N LEU A 252 -5.44 -10.40 -25.26
CA LEU A 252 -4.54 -9.94 -24.19
C LEU A 252 -3.40 -10.94 -23.97
N VAL A 253 -3.71 -12.24 -23.91
CA VAL A 253 -2.71 -13.30 -23.73
C VAL A 253 -1.72 -13.29 -24.90
N ASP A 254 -2.23 -13.19 -26.15
CA ASP A 254 -1.37 -13.08 -27.34
C ASP A 254 -0.45 -11.86 -27.27
N ALA A 255 -1.01 -10.68 -26.97
CA ALA A 255 -0.22 -9.45 -26.87
C ALA A 255 0.88 -9.48 -25.80
N LEU A 256 0.69 -10.23 -24.71
CA LEU A 256 1.72 -10.40 -23.67
C LEU A 256 2.79 -11.42 -24.09
N VAL A 257 2.38 -12.56 -24.63
CA VAL A 257 3.29 -13.66 -25.00
C VAL A 257 4.08 -13.35 -26.28
N ASP A 258 3.52 -12.54 -27.18
CA ASP A 258 4.16 -12.09 -28.42
C ASP A 258 4.99 -10.81 -28.23
N SER A 259 5.08 -10.28 -27.01
CA SER A 259 5.88 -9.10 -26.72
C SER A 259 7.38 -9.39 -26.85
N GLN A 260 8.15 -8.38 -27.27
CA GLN A 260 9.61 -8.45 -27.28
C GLN A 260 10.17 -8.76 -25.89
N GLU A 261 9.54 -8.20 -24.85
CA GLU A 261 9.90 -8.48 -23.46
C GLU A 261 9.83 -9.97 -23.12
N TYR A 262 8.76 -10.64 -23.53
CA TYR A 262 8.61 -12.07 -23.27
C TYR A 262 9.73 -12.86 -23.95
N ALA A 263 10.05 -12.51 -25.20
CA ALA A 263 11.13 -13.14 -25.95
C ALA A 263 12.50 -12.93 -25.29
N ASP A 264 12.79 -11.74 -24.80
CA ASP A 264 14.09 -11.40 -24.18
C ASP A 264 14.31 -12.12 -22.84
N TYR A 265 13.26 -12.23 -22.00
CA TYR A 265 13.39 -12.82 -20.66
C TYR A 265 13.22 -14.34 -20.63
N PHE A 266 12.35 -14.88 -21.49
CA PHE A 266 11.93 -16.28 -21.42
C PHE A 266 12.22 -17.04 -22.72
N GLY A 267 12.23 -16.35 -23.86
CA GLY A 267 12.34 -16.98 -25.17
C GLY A 267 11.19 -17.95 -25.42
N GLU A 268 11.49 -19.10 -26.05
CA GLU A 268 10.47 -20.13 -26.34
C GLU A 268 10.54 -21.36 -25.44
N GLU A 269 11.66 -21.55 -24.73
CA GLU A 269 11.96 -22.77 -23.97
C GLU A 269 11.85 -22.60 -22.46
N THR A 270 11.94 -21.36 -21.94
CA THR A 270 11.96 -21.11 -20.49
C THR A 270 10.55 -20.85 -19.98
N VAL A 271 10.19 -21.52 -18.88
CA VAL A 271 8.94 -21.26 -18.17
C VAL A 271 9.02 -19.85 -17.54
N PRO A 272 8.00 -18.98 -17.68
CA PRO A 272 8.01 -17.68 -17.03
C PRO A 272 8.18 -17.80 -15.51
N TYR A 273 8.84 -16.81 -14.91
CA TYR A 273 9.14 -16.79 -13.48
C TYR A 273 8.94 -15.39 -12.92
N LEU A 274 8.65 -15.30 -11.61
CA LEU A 274 8.47 -14.03 -10.92
C LEU A 274 9.79 -13.26 -10.80
N ARG A 275 9.84 -12.10 -11.46
CA ARG A 275 10.96 -11.15 -11.50
C ARG A 275 10.90 -10.24 -10.28
N GLY A 276 11.33 -10.78 -9.15
CA GLY A 276 11.35 -10.09 -7.86
C GLY A 276 12.68 -9.44 -7.51
N LEU A 277 12.74 -8.92 -6.29
CA LEU A 277 13.96 -8.34 -5.72
C LEU A 277 15.14 -9.31 -5.83
N GLY A 278 16.29 -8.79 -6.27
CA GLY A 278 17.53 -9.55 -6.42
C GLY A 278 17.70 -10.23 -7.78
N GLN A 279 16.64 -10.53 -8.52
CA GLN A 279 16.77 -11.07 -9.88
C GLN A 279 17.05 -9.99 -10.92
N GLU A 280 16.40 -8.84 -10.77
CA GLU A 280 16.53 -7.68 -11.65
C GLU A 280 16.41 -6.39 -10.84
N ALA A 281 16.80 -5.28 -11.44
CA ALA A 281 16.59 -3.96 -10.87
C ALA A 281 15.08 -3.64 -10.81
N GLN A 282 14.61 -3.23 -9.62
CA GLN A 282 13.21 -2.95 -9.33
C GLN A 282 12.94 -1.45 -9.34
N GLU A 283 11.83 -1.01 -9.94
CA GLU A 283 11.44 0.39 -9.93
C GLU A 283 10.77 0.77 -8.61
N CYS A 284 11.01 2.00 -8.14
CA CYS A 284 10.36 2.50 -6.93
C CYS A 284 8.88 2.89 -7.17
N ARG A 285 8.49 3.13 -8.42
CA ARG A 285 7.16 3.63 -8.82
C ARG A 285 6.03 2.66 -8.46
N ASN A 286 6.28 1.35 -8.56
CA ASN A 286 5.31 0.29 -8.27
C ASN A 286 5.74 -0.64 -7.12
N TRP A 287 6.71 -0.21 -6.30
CA TRP A 287 7.38 -1.01 -5.28
C TRP A 287 6.43 -1.83 -4.41
N GLY A 288 5.54 -1.17 -3.64
CA GLY A 288 4.61 -1.84 -2.74
C GLY A 288 3.66 -2.82 -3.46
N PRO A 289 2.88 -2.35 -4.45
CA PRO A 289 1.92 -3.21 -5.16
C PRO A 289 2.54 -4.39 -5.88
N GLN A 290 3.80 -4.32 -6.33
CA GLN A 290 4.46 -5.47 -6.96
C GLN A 290 4.71 -6.60 -5.96
N PHE A 291 5.16 -6.30 -4.73
CA PHE A 291 5.30 -7.32 -3.69
C PHE A 291 3.95 -7.90 -3.30
N ASP A 292 2.92 -7.07 -3.16
CA ASP A 292 1.55 -7.53 -2.89
C ASP A 292 1.02 -8.44 -3.99
N LEU A 293 1.37 -8.17 -5.26
CA LEU A 293 0.96 -8.95 -6.42
C LEU A 293 1.60 -10.35 -6.42
N PHE A 294 2.82 -10.51 -5.91
CA PHE A 294 3.51 -11.81 -5.88
C PHE A 294 3.04 -12.75 -4.77
N ASN A 295 2.19 -12.27 -3.84
CA ASN A 295 1.62 -13.09 -2.79
C ASN A 295 0.41 -13.91 -3.28
N TYR A 296 0.19 -15.07 -2.64
CA TYR A 296 -0.97 -15.94 -2.90
C TYR A 296 -2.33 -15.26 -2.63
N SER A 297 -2.33 -14.17 -1.85
CA SER A 297 -3.53 -13.38 -1.55
C SER A 297 -3.91 -12.43 -2.69
N ALA A 298 -3.08 -12.27 -3.73
CA ALA A 298 -3.33 -11.33 -4.81
C ALA A 298 -4.68 -11.58 -5.53
N PRO A 299 -5.09 -12.80 -5.90
CA PRO A 299 -6.37 -13.03 -6.57
C PRO A 299 -7.61 -12.68 -5.73
N VAL A 300 -7.49 -12.66 -4.40
CA VAL A 300 -8.58 -12.30 -3.47
C VAL A 300 -8.93 -10.82 -3.62
N ARG A 301 -7.95 -9.96 -3.93
CA ARG A 301 -8.18 -8.53 -4.12
C ARG A 301 -8.96 -8.26 -5.41
N LYS A 302 -10.15 -7.68 -5.25
CA LYS A 302 -11.06 -7.33 -6.37
C LYS A 302 -10.86 -5.92 -6.93
N VAL A 303 -10.38 -5.01 -6.10
CA VAL A 303 -10.10 -3.62 -6.50
C VAL A 303 -8.74 -3.55 -7.21
N PRO A 304 -8.65 -2.93 -8.40
CA PRO A 304 -7.39 -2.82 -9.12
C PRO A 304 -6.40 -1.90 -8.38
N GLN A 305 -5.15 -2.35 -8.28
CA GLN A 305 -4.10 -1.66 -7.52
C GLN A 305 -3.36 -0.61 -8.36
N PHE A 306 -2.97 -0.96 -9.58
CA PHE A 306 -1.97 -0.21 -10.34
C PHE A 306 -2.59 1.02 -10.99
N VAL A 307 -3.75 0.87 -11.65
CA VAL A 307 -4.46 2.02 -12.24
C VAL A 307 -4.85 3.04 -11.16
N THR A 308 -5.26 2.59 -9.98
CA THR A 308 -5.64 3.49 -8.88
C THR A 308 -4.42 4.18 -8.28
N LEU A 309 -3.30 3.46 -8.14
CA LEU A 309 -2.03 4.02 -7.69
C LEU A 309 -1.48 5.05 -8.68
N PHE A 310 -1.33 4.69 -9.96
CA PHE A 310 -0.75 5.59 -10.96
C PHE A 310 -1.62 6.84 -11.16
N ALA A 311 -2.94 6.69 -11.15
CA ALA A 311 -3.85 7.83 -11.17
C ALA A 311 -3.71 8.70 -9.90
N SER A 312 -3.40 8.11 -8.75
CA SER A 312 -3.20 8.88 -7.50
C SER A 312 -1.93 9.71 -7.51
N TYR A 313 -0.87 9.27 -8.20
CA TYR A 313 0.36 10.05 -8.34
C TYR A 313 0.16 11.37 -9.11
N GLN A 314 -0.84 11.42 -10.00
CA GLN A 314 -1.14 12.61 -10.80
C GLN A 314 -2.22 13.50 -10.16
N LYS A 315 -2.89 13.04 -9.11
CA LYS A 315 -4.03 13.72 -8.47
C LYS A 315 -3.62 14.34 -7.13
N PRO A 316 -4.32 15.39 -6.67
CA PRO A 316 -4.15 15.91 -5.32
C PRO A 316 -4.56 14.87 -4.26
N LEU A 317 -4.29 15.17 -2.99
CA LEU A 317 -4.67 14.33 -1.86
C LEU A 317 -6.16 13.94 -1.94
N PRO A 318 -6.49 12.65 -1.75
CA PRO A 318 -7.87 12.18 -1.84
C PRO A 318 -8.70 12.62 -0.62
N ASP A 319 -10.01 12.78 -0.79
CA ASP A 319 -10.94 12.93 0.33
C ASP A 319 -11.11 11.60 1.07
N ARG A 320 -10.49 11.48 2.24
CA ARG A 320 -10.58 10.34 3.18
C ARG A 320 -9.99 10.72 4.53
N HIS A 321 -10.22 9.88 5.54
CA HIS A 321 -9.58 10.01 6.85
C HIS A 321 -8.03 9.99 6.75
N PRO A 322 -7.30 10.82 7.55
CA PRO A 322 -5.84 10.90 7.51
C PRO A 322 -5.09 9.59 7.74
N TYR A 323 -5.70 8.68 8.51
CA TYR A 323 -5.10 7.39 8.89
C TYR A 323 -5.52 6.21 8.00
N GLY A 324 -6.22 6.46 6.88
CA GLY A 324 -6.63 5.42 5.93
C GLY A 324 -8.15 5.29 5.76
N THR A 325 -8.56 4.60 4.70
CA THR A 325 -9.96 4.55 4.23
C THR A 325 -10.93 3.84 5.18
N GLY A 326 -10.47 2.88 5.99
CA GLY A 326 -11.31 2.14 6.92
C GLY A 326 -11.57 2.84 8.26
N ASN A 327 -11.07 4.07 8.44
CA ASN A 327 -11.24 4.85 9.67
C ASN A 327 -12.43 5.83 9.63
N ASP A 328 -13.00 6.09 8.45
CA ASP A 328 -14.29 6.77 8.36
C ASP A 328 -15.44 5.76 8.54
N PRO A 329 -16.41 6.01 9.44
CA PRO A 329 -17.62 5.20 9.52
C PRO A 329 -18.54 5.47 8.33
N LEU A 330 -19.47 4.57 8.06
CA LEU A 330 -20.59 4.85 7.16
C LEU A 330 -21.50 5.91 7.79
N GLU A 331 -21.87 6.95 7.02
CA GLU A 331 -22.70 8.07 7.48
C GLU A 331 -24.18 7.74 7.44
N ILE A 332 -24.57 6.78 8.28
CA ILE A 332 -25.94 6.28 8.48
C ILE A 332 -26.49 6.69 9.85
N GLN A 333 -27.81 6.59 10.04
CA GLN A 333 -28.49 7.00 11.27
C GLN A 333 -27.99 6.24 12.51
N PHE A 334 -27.85 4.91 12.41
CA PHE A 334 -27.52 4.04 13.54
C PHE A 334 -26.25 3.22 13.31
N GLY A 335 -25.55 2.90 14.40
CA GLY A 335 -24.43 1.95 14.41
C GLY A 335 -23.08 2.58 14.07
N ALA A 336 -22.01 1.99 14.63
CA ALA A 336 -20.62 2.34 14.33
C ALA A 336 -20.06 1.35 13.33
N ILE A 337 -20.52 1.45 12.08
CA ILE A 337 -20.16 0.50 11.02
C ILE A 337 -18.98 1.06 10.22
N PHE A 338 -17.86 0.34 10.26
CA PHE A 338 -16.67 0.64 9.49
C PHE A 338 -16.46 -0.41 8.39
N PRO A 339 -16.02 -0.02 7.19
CA PRO A 339 -15.64 -0.98 6.16
C PRO A 339 -14.58 -1.97 6.67
N GLN A 340 -14.80 -3.27 6.46
CA GLN A 340 -13.83 -4.31 6.81
C GLN A 340 -12.71 -4.38 5.77
N GLU A 341 -11.48 -4.11 6.20
CA GLU A 341 -10.30 -4.13 5.32
C GLU A 341 -9.76 -5.55 5.05
N THR A 342 -10.17 -6.55 5.84
CA THR A 342 -9.64 -7.94 5.75
C THR A 342 -10.36 -8.81 4.72
N ARG A 343 -11.66 -8.62 4.50
CA ARG A 343 -12.46 -9.45 3.58
C ARG A 343 -12.24 -9.10 2.10
N ASN A 344 -12.00 -7.83 1.81
CA ASN A 344 -11.66 -7.31 0.49
C ASN A 344 -10.63 -6.19 0.67
N PRO A 345 -9.32 -6.50 0.64
CA PRO A 345 -8.28 -5.52 0.92
C PRO A 345 -8.37 -4.38 -0.08
N SER A 346 -8.76 -3.21 0.43
CA SER A 346 -8.90 -1.96 -0.33
C SER A 346 -8.06 -0.84 0.27
N ALA A 347 -7.10 -1.19 1.12
CA ALA A 347 -6.16 -0.26 1.71
C ALA A 347 -5.49 0.57 0.62
N GLN A 348 -5.67 1.88 0.74
CA GLN A 348 -5.06 2.89 -0.10
C GLN A 348 -4.53 3.99 0.84
N PRO A 349 -3.34 3.78 1.42
CA PRO A 349 -2.71 4.78 2.25
C PRO A 349 -2.44 6.05 1.44
N ALA A 350 -2.54 7.20 2.08
CA ALA A 350 -2.21 8.50 1.49
C ALA A 350 -1.36 9.30 2.49
N PRO A 351 -0.32 10.02 2.02
CA PRO A 351 0.63 10.70 2.90
C PRO A 351 0.04 12.02 3.41
N PHE A 352 -0.78 11.94 4.45
CA PHE A 352 -1.33 13.11 5.13
C PHE A 352 -0.32 13.72 6.11
N GLY A 353 0.07 14.98 5.84
CA GLY A 353 0.89 15.79 6.76
C GLY A 353 0.18 16.11 8.08
N LYS A 354 0.90 16.76 9.01
CA LYS A 354 0.34 17.21 10.30
C LYS A 354 -0.74 18.27 10.08
N ASP A 355 -0.40 19.29 9.30
CA ASP A 355 -1.25 20.44 9.04
C ASP A 355 -2.07 20.19 7.76
N ASN A 356 -3.22 19.55 7.95
CA ASN A 356 -4.18 19.32 6.89
C ASN A 356 -5.59 19.65 7.36
N ARG A 357 -6.46 19.95 6.40
CA ARG A 357 -7.88 20.17 6.66
C ARG A 357 -8.71 19.52 5.56
N ARG A 358 -9.59 18.62 5.99
CA ARG A 358 -10.57 17.94 5.16
C ARG A 358 -11.69 18.91 4.81
N ILE A 359 -12.10 18.87 3.54
CA ILE A 359 -13.26 19.61 3.07
C ILE A 359 -14.51 18.87 3.51
N LEU A 360 -15.34 19.53 4.32
CA LEU A 360 -16.62 19.00 4.81
C LEU A 360 -17.77 19.76 4.15
N ILE A 361 -18.88 19.07 3.90
CA ILE A 361 -20.09 19.65 3.32
C ILE A 361 -21.08 19.90 4.45
N SER A 362 -21.54 21.14 4.61
CA SER A 362 -22.55 21.47 5.62
C SER A 362 -23.91 20.90 5.23
N CYS A 363 -24.68 20.42 6.22
CA CYS A 363 -26.03 19.91 6.01
C CYS A 363 -27.06 21.03 5.73
N GLY A 364 -26.78 22.30 6.07
CA GLY A 364 -27.72 23.43 5.93
C GLY A 364 -27.74 24.14 4.57
N THR A 365 -28.80 24.90 4.26
CA THR A 365 -28.95 25.66 3.02
C THR A 365 -28.02 26.89 2.96
N GLY A 366 -27.11 26.87 1.99
CA GLY A 366 -26.40 27.98 1.33
C GLY A 366 -26.38 29.37 1.97
N ASN A 367 -25.30 29.67 2.71
CA ASN A 367 -24.36 30.77 2.42
C ASN A 367 -23.35 30.88 3.57
N GLY A 368 -22.42 29.92 3.60
CA GLY A 368 -21.32 29.91 4.54
C GLY A 368 -21.00 28.49 5.00
N ASN A 369 -19.98 27.88 4.39
CA ASN A 369 -19.14 26.97 5.17
C ASN A 369 -18.71 27.79 6.39
N GLY A 370 -19.10 27.39 7.60
CA GLY A 370 -19.01 28.10 8.90
C GLY A 370 -17.63 28.59 9.34
N HIS A 371 -16.92 29.27 8.45
CA HIS A 371 -15.60 29.85 8.63
C HIS A 371 -15.50 31.27 8.04
N GLN A 372 -16.48 31.73 7.25
CA GLN A 372 -16.46 33.08 6.67
C GLN A 372 -17.63 33.98 7.08
N ASN A 373 -18.62 33.47 7.81
CA ASN A 373 -19.74 34.29 8.23
C ASN A 373 -19.99 34.11 9.72
N GLY A 374 -19.37 34.97 10.55
CA GLY A 374 -19.61 35.04 11.99
C GLY A 374 -21.09 35.26 12.36
N ASN A 375 -21.94 35.58 11.37
CA ASN A 375 -23.38 35.82 11.53
C ASN A 375 -24.29 34.58 11.30
N ALA A 376 -23.72 33.39 11.08
CA ALA A 376 -24.45 32.13 10.89
C ALA A 376 -24.30 31.12 12.06
N LEU A 377 -23.50 31.44 13.07
CA LEU A 377 -23.29 30.62 14.26
C LEU A 377 -24.59 30.55 15.09
N GLY A 378 -24.98 29.35 15.52
CA GLY A 378 -26.17 29.12 16.36
C GLY A 378 -27.54 29.22 15.68
N LYS A 379 -27.61 29.48 14.37
CA LYS A 379 -28.90 29.49 13.62
C LYS A 379 -29.27 28.07 13.19
N ALA A 380 -30.51 27.67 13.49
CA ALA A 380 -31.04 26.38 13.07
C ALA A 380 -31.06 26.28 11.52
N PRO A 381 -30.58 25.17 10.93
CA PRO A 381 -30.60 24.99 9.48
C PRO A 381 -32.05 24.92 8.96
N SER A 382 -32.35 25.69 7.90
CA SER A 382 -33.73 25.93 7.45
C SER A 382 -34.44 24.73 6.82
N MET A 383 -33.74 23.68 6.34
CA MET A 383 -34.37 22.63 5.50
C MET A 383 -33.84 21.19 5.67
N SER A 384 -32.82 20.90 6.50
CA SER A 384 -32.19 19.56 6.51
C SER A 384 -32.34 18.75 7.80
N THR A 385 -32.42 19.41 8.96
CA THR A 385 -32.28 18.73 10.26
C THR A 385 -33.16 19.42 11.30
N ARG A 386 -34.05 18.66 11.93
CA ARG A 386 -34.88 19.17 13.04
C ARG A 386 -33.99 19.41 14.25
N VAL A 387 -33.96 20.64 14.74
CA VAL A 387 -33.22 21.03 15.94
C VAL A 387 -34.16 20.98 17.15
N PHE A 388 -33.76 20.24 18.18
CA PHE A 388 -34.48 20.19 19.45
C PHE A 388 -33.79 21.10 20.45
N LYS A 389 -34.51 22.11 20.92
CA LYS A 389 -34.05 23.06 21.94
C LYS A 389 -35.04 23.08 23.10
N LEU A 390 -34.53 23.11 24.32
CA LEU A 390 -35.30 23.37 25.54
C LEU A 390 -35.49 24.89 25.65
N ASP A 391 -36.72 25.39 25.53
CA ASP A 391 -36.99 26.81 25.75
C ASP A 391 -37.01 27.09 27.26
N GLY A 392 -36.10 27.96 27.71
CA GLY A 392 -36.12 28.50 29.06
C GLY A 392 -37.39 29.32 29.29
N ASN A 393 -38.06 29.06 30.42
CA ASN A 393 -39.26 29.75 30.86
C ASN A 393 -39.15 31.28 30.63
N GLY A 394 -39.99 31.83 29.77
CA GLY A 394 -39.94 33.24 29.37
C GLY A 394 -40.26 34.17 30.54
N ASN A 395 -39.24 34.87 31.05
CA ASN A 395 -39.44 36.10 31.82
C ASN A 395 -38.43 37.14 31.33
N GLY A 396 -38.80 37.87 30.29
CA GLY A 396 -37.97 38.92 29.70
C GLY A 396 -38.70 39.64 28.56
N ASN A 397 -39.18 40.85 28.84
CA ASN A 397 -39.71 41.78 27.85
C ASN A 397 -38.67 42.04 26.73
N GLY A 398 -38.84 41.40 25.58
CA GLY A 398 -38.02 41.64 24.38
C GLY A 398 -38.88 41.49 23.12
N LYS A 399 -39.07 42.59 22.39
CA LYS A 399 -39.88 42.68 21.17
C LYS A 399 -39.50 41.61 20.14
N HIS A 400 -40.49 40.81 19.77
CA HIS A 400 -40.45 39.84 18.67
C HIS A 400 -40.19 40.52 17.32
N PHE A 401 -39.23 39.97 16.56
CA PHE A 401 -39.28 40.01 15.09
C PHE A 401 -39.49 38.57 14.61
N ASN A 402 -40.67 38.32 14.06
CA ASN A 402 -41.12 37.02 13.55
C ASN A 402 -40.54 36.76 12.17
N THR A 403 -39.82 35.66 11.97
CA THR A 403 -39.98 34.78 10.78
C THR A 403 -39.26 33.43 10.97
N SER A 404 -39.87 32.53 11.73
CA SER A 404 -39.77 31.08 11.51
C SER A 404 -40.88 30.43 12.33
N VAL A 405 -41.64 29.54 11.70
CA VAL A 405 -42.81 28.85 12.24
C VAL A 405 -42.53 28.32 13.65
N SER A 406 -43.23 28.90 14.63
CA SER A 406 -43.30 28.41 16.00
C SER A 406 -44.12 27.12 16.04
N LEU A 407 -43.44 25.98 16.14
CA LEU A 407 -44.03 24.70 16.58
C LEU A 407 -43.49 24.35 17.97
N THR A 408 -43.46 25.36 18.85
CA THR A 408 -42.88 25.30 20.19
C THR A 408 -43.86 24.67 21.18
N SER A 409 -43.76 23.35 21.30
CA SER A 409 -44.04 22.62 22.55
C SER A 409 -43.20 21.36 22.57
N ASN A 410 -41.87 21.51 22.55
CA ASN A 410 -40.99 20.37 22.80
C ASN A 410 -41.13 19.99 24.28
N SER A 411 -41.96 18.98 24.58
CA SER A 411 -42.02 18.40 25.91
C SER A 411 -40.62 17.90 26.30
N ALA A 412 -40.30 17.94 27.60
CA ALA A 412 -39.02 17.39 28.10
C ALA A 412 -38.80 15.94 27.62
N ASP A 413 -39.89 15.18 27.43
CA ASP A 413 -39.88 13.84 26.84
C ASP A 413 -39.37 13.81 25.39
N ALA A 414 -39.82 14.72 24.53
CA ALA A 414 -39.36 14.80 23.14
C ALA A 414 -37.85 15.06 23.06
N ILE A 415 -37.32 15.91 23.96
CA ILE A 415 -35.88 16.21 24.05
C ILE A 415 -35.11 14.99 24.56
N VAL A 416 -35.65 14.25 25.54
CA VAL A 416 -35.07 12.99 26.00
C VAL A 416 -34.96 11.99 24.86
N HIS A 417 -36.04 11.77 24.09
CA HIS A 417 -36.02 10.87 22.94
C HIS A 417 -35.03 11.33 21.86
N ALA A 418 -34.99 12.63 21.55
CA ALA A 418 -34.04 13.19 20.59
C ALA A 418 -32.58 13.01 21.03
N ALA A 419 -32.27 13.22 22.32
CA ALA A 419 -30.93 13.03 22.86
C ALA A 419 -30.48 11.56 22.79
N TYR A 420 -31.36 10.60 23.10
CA TYR A 420 -31.06 9.18 22.90
C TYR A 420 -30.79 8.84 21.43
N GLN A 421 -31.63 9.32 20.52
CA GLN A 421 -31.46 9.09 19.09
C GLN A 421 -30.17 9.72 18.56
N GLN A 422 -29.79 10.90 19.05
CA GLN A 422 -28.54 11.54 18.63
C GLN A 422 -27.32 10.77 19.14
N VAL A 423 -27.25 10.50 20.45
CA VAL A 423 -26.07 9.93 21.11
C VAL A 423 -25.90 8.44 20.75
N PHE A 424 -26.98 7.65 20.80
CA PHE A 424 -26.93 6.21 20.50
C PHE A 424 -27.28 5.88 19.04
N GLY A 425 -27.74 6.84 18.23
CA GLY A 425 -28.20 6.61 16.86
C GLY A 425 -29.53 5.85 16.76
N ARG A 426 -30.11 5.44 17.90
CA ARG A 426 -31.35 4.65 18.00
C ARG A 426 -31.96 4.82 19.39
N GLU A 427 -33.20 4.39 19.57
CA GLU A 427 -33.73 4.18 20.90
C GLU A 427 -33.04 3.00 21.60
N VAL A 428 -32.74 3.19 22.89
CA VAL A 428 -32.13 2.17 23.73
C VAL A 428 -33.19 1.16 24.21
N TYR A 429 -32.77 -0.06 24.52
CA TYR A 429 -33.70 -1.06 25.06
C TYR A 429 -34.21 -0.63 26.44
N LEU A 430 -35.37 -1.12 26.87
CA LEU A 430 -36.02 -0.69 28.12
C LEU A 430 -35.10 -0.75 29.36
N GLY A 431 -34.25 -1.78 29.47
CA GLY A 431 -33.27 -1.92 30.56
C GLY A 431 -31.96 -1.13 30.41
N GLN A 432 -31.79 -0.41 29.29
CA GLN A 432 -30.59 0.40 28.99
C GLN A 432 -30.83 1.90 29.19
N ARG A 433 -32.06 2.31 29.54
CA ARG A 433 -32.41 3.71 29.82
C ARG A 433 -31.79 4.17 31.14
N LEU A 434 -31.28 5.40 31.14
CA LEU A 434 -30.76 6.08 32.33
C LEU A 434 -31.89 6.80 33.06
N THR A 435 -32.76 6.04 33.72
CA THR A 435 -33.96 6.56 34.38
C THR A 435 -33.67 7.66 35.40
N THR A 436 -32.57 7.56 36.16
CA THR A 436 -32.16 8.58 37.12
C THR A 436 -31.79 9.90 36.46
N ALA A 437 -31.06 9.85 35.33
CA ALA A 437 -30.70 11.04 34.55
C ALA A 437 -31.94 11.66 33.90
N GLU A 438 -32.87 10.84 33.41
CA GLU A 438 -34.13 11.32 32.85
C GLU A 438 -34.99 12.04 33.89
N VAL A 439 -35.11 11.50 35.11
CA VAL A 439 -35.87 12.15 36.19
C VAL A 439 -35.25 13.50 36.58
N LYS A 440 -33.92 13.56 36.72
CA LYS A 440 -33.21 14.82 37.02
C LYS A 440 -33.37 15.86 35.92
N PHE A 441 -33.29 15.43 34.66
CA PHE A 441 -33.50 16.31 33.51
C PHE A 441 -34.93 16.86 33.48
N LYS A 442 -35.94 16.00 33.63
CA LYS A 442 -37.35 16.41 33.68
C LYS A 442 -37.68 17.29 34.90
N GLY A 443 -36.97 17.09 36.01
CA GLY A 443 -37.06 17.93 37.20
C GLY A 443 -36.37 19.29 37.08
N GLY A 444 -35.68 19.58 35.97
CA GLY A 444 -34.99 20.86 35.76
C GLY A 444 -33.67 21.00 36.54
N GLU A 445 -33.17 19.92 37.16
CA GLU A 445 -31.90 19.91 37.90
C GLU A 445 -30.67 19.88 36.97
N MET A 446 -30.88 19.69 35.67
CA MET A 446 -29.82 19.38 34.70
C MET A 446 -30.11 19.99 33.32
N THR A 447 -29.09 20.55 32.68
CA THR A 447 -29.16 21.10 31.31
C THR A 447 -29.13 19.99 30.26
N VAL A 448 -29.47 20.31 28.99
CA VAL A 448 -29.37 19.35 27.89
C VAL A 448 -27.92 18.92 27.68
N ARG A 449 -26.95 19.83 27.85
CA ARG A 449 -25.52 19.52 27.79
C ARG A 449 -25.10 18.49 28.84
N GLU A 450 -25.48 18.68 30.10
CA GLU A 450 -25.15 17.73 31.17
C GLU A 450 -25.89 16.40 30.99
N PHE A 451 -27.13 16.42 30.47
CA PHE A 451 -27.84 15.19 30.10
C PHE A 451 -27.08 14.41 29.00
N VAL A 452 -26.65 15.07 27.93
CA VAL A 452 -25.84 14.47 26.86
C VAL A 452 -24.51 13.94 27.40
N ARG A 453 -23.85 14.67 28.31
CA ARG A 453 -22.63 14.24 28.99
C ARG A 453 -22.86 12.92 29.75
N GLN A 454 -23.96 12.80 30.49
CA GLN A 454 -24.31 11.57 31.22
C GLN A 454 -24.65 10.40 30.30
N LEU A 455 -25.38 10.64 29.20
CA LEU A 455 -25.66 9.63 28.18
C LEU A 455 -24.35 9.09 27.58
N ALA A 456 -23.42 9.97 27.20
CA ALA A 456 -22.14 9.62 26.60
C ALA A 456 -21.19 8.92 27.60
N LYS A 457 -21.21 9.29 28.88
CA LYS A 457 -20.41 8.60 29.92
C LYS A 457 -21.04 7.29 30.41
N SER A 458 -22.21 6.91 29.92
CA SER A 458 -22.90 5.70 30.37
C SER A 458 -22.14 4.41 30.01
N ARG A 459 -22.34 3.37 30.84
CA ARG A 459 -21.78 2.04 30.58
C ARG A 459 -22.24 1.47 29.23
N VAL A 460 -23.50 1.71 28.86
CA VAL A 460 -24.06 1.23 27.59
C VAL A 460 -23.33 1.87 26.41
N PHE A 461 -23.16 3.21 26.43
CA PHE A 461 -22.47 3.92 25.36
C PHE A 461 -21.01 3.46 25.22
N ARG A 462 -20.29 3.35 26.34
CA ARG A 462 -18.91 2.85 26.37
C ARG A 462 -18.79 1.45 25.76
N SER A 463 -19.67 0.52 26.16
CA SER A 463 -19.64 -0.86 25.64
C SER A 463 -19.90 -0.94 24.13
N LEU A 464 -20.71 -0.01 23.60
CA LEU A 464 -21.06 0.02 22.18
C LEU A 464 -19.96 0.64 21.33
N TYR A 465 -19.39 1.77 21.75
CA TYR A 465 -18.57 2.62 20.88
C TYR A 465 -17.12 2.82 21.34
N TRP A 466 -16.73 2.32 22.51
CA TRP A 466 -15.35 2.40 22.98
C TRP A 466 -14.70 1.02 23.08
N ASP A 467 -15.32 0.10 23.81
CA ASP A 467 -14.68 -1.19 24.13
C ASP A 467 -14.54 -2.11 22.88
N SER A 468 -15.39 -1.93 21.87
CA SER A 468 -15.45 -2.79 20.67
C SER A 468 -14.69 -2.25 19.45
N LEU A 469 -14.25 -1.00 19.49
CA LEU A 469 -13.70 -0.29 18.33
C LEU A 469 -12.20 -0.01 18.49
N TYR A 470 -11.51 0.09 17.36
CA TYR A 470 -10.15 0.65 17.34
C TYR A 470 -10.19 2.11 17.84
N ILE A 471 -9.19 2.55 18.62
CA ILE A 471 -9.23 3.83 19.34
C ILE A 471 -9.51 5.02 18.41
N THR A 472 -8.85 5.11 17.24
CA THR A 472 -9.12 6.23 16.31
C THR A 472 -10.53 6.15 15.70
N LYS A 473 -11.06 4.94 15.49
CA LYS A 473 -12.44 4.73 15.01
C LYS A 473 -13.45 5.13 16.09
N ALA A 474 -13.16 4.81 17.35
CA ALA A 474 -13.97 5.21 18.49
C ALA A 474 -14.00 6.74 18.62
N ILE A 475 -12.83 7.39 18.61
CA ILE A 475 -12.71 8.86 18.68
C ILE A 475 -13.48 9.50 17.53
N GLU A 476 -13.25 9.09 16.28
CA GLU A 476 -13.93 9.63 15.09
C GLU A 476 -15.45 9.48 15.19
N TYR A 477 -15.94 8.33 15.68
CA TYR A 477 -17.37 8.09 15.82
C TYR A 477 -18.01 8.93 16.94
N ILE A 478 -17.37 8.98 18.11
CA ILE A 478 -17.84 9.76 19.27
C ILE A 478 -17.85 11.26 18.91
N HIS A 479 -16.80 11.73 18.25
CA HIS A 479 -16.69 13.10 17.76
C HIS A 479 -17.86 13.47 16.84
N ARG A 480 -18.22 12.60 15.89
CA ARG A 480 -19.39 12.80 15.02
C ARG A 480 -20.71 12.87 15.79
N ARG A 481 -20.88 12.08 16.84
CA ARG A 481 -22.13 12.05 17.64
C ARG A 481 -22.29 13.28 18.52
N LEU A 482 -21.21 13.75 19.13
CA LEU A 482 -21.25 14.87 20.07
C LEU A 482 -21.11 16.24 19.38
N LEU A 483 -20.26 16.37 18.36
CA LEU A 483 -20.05 17.63 17.63
C LEU A 483 -20.81 17.71 16.31
N GLY A 484 -21.42 16.63 15.83
CA GLY A 484 -22.18 16.63 14.59
C GLY A 484 -21.31 16.76 13.32
N ARG A 485 -20.00 16.55 13.41
CA ARG A 485 -19.08 16.59 12.27
C ARG A 485 -17.95 15.57 12.42
N PRO A 486 -17.34 15.10 11.33
CA PRO A 486 -16.07 14.39 11.39
C PRO A 486 -14.92 15.29 11.86
N THR A 487 -13.80 14.67 12.24
CA THR A 487 -12.57 15.42 12.50
C THR A 487 -12.07 16.12 11.23
N TYR A 488 -11.53 17.34 11.39
CA TYR A 488 -11.00 18.13 10.29
C TYR A 488 -9.71 17.54 9.73
N GLY A 489 -8.88 16.91 10.55
CA GLY A 489 -7.56 16.52 10.10
C GLY A 489 -6.77 15.77 11.15
N ARG A 490 -5.49 15.62 10.85
CA ARG A 490 -4.58 14.80 11.67
C ARG A 490 -4.29 15.44 13.04
N SER A 491 -4.18 16.77 13.10
CA SER A 491 -3.88 17.49 14.34
C SER A 491 -4.95 17.26 15.42
N GLU A 492 -6.22 17.47 15.07
CA GLU A 492 -7.37 17.29 15.97
C GLU A 492 -7.47 15.82 16.45
N MET A 493 -7.35 14.86 15.54
CA MET A 493 -7.36 13.44 15.91
C MET A 493 -6.19 13.06 16.83
N SER A 494 -5.01 13.62 16.60
CA SER A 494 -3.82 13.35 17.42
C SER A 494 -3.99 13.88 18.85
N GLU A 495 -4.57 15.06 19.00
CA GLU A 495 -4.82 15.67 20.32
C GLU A 495 -5.77 14.80 21.16
N TYR A 496 -6.89 14.37 20.58
CA TYR A 496 -7.82 13.46 21.24
C TYR A 496 -7.20 12.10 21.53
N TYR A 497 -6.37 11.58 20.63
CA TYR A 497 -5.65 10.33 20.83
C TYR A 497 -4.68 10.42 22.02
N ASP A 498 -3.89 11.48 22.09
CA ASP A 498 -2.95 11.73 23.18
C ASP A 498 -3.70 11.91 24.52
N LEU A 499 -4.82 12.62 24.52
CA LEU A 499 -5.68 12.77 25.69
C LEU A 499 -6.20 11.41 26.18
N CYS A 500 -6.72 10.58 25.26
CA CYS A 500 -7.21 9.25 25.56
C CYS A 500 -6.11 8.36 26.14
N SER A 501 -4.89 8.47 25.62
CA SER A 501 -3.74 7.68 26.09
C SER A 501 -3.38 7.99 27.55
N ARG A 502 -3.59 9.24 28.00
CA ARG A 502 -3.22 9.70 29.35
C ARG A 502 -4.36 9.59 30.37
N LYS A 503 -5.58 9.94 29.96
CA LYS A 503 -6.74 10.11 30.87
C LYS A 503 -7.91 9.17 30.57
N GLY A 504 -7.88 8.46 29.44
CA GLY A 504 -8.91 7.49 29.06
C GLY A 504 -10.20 8.10 28.50
N PHE A 505 -11.21 7.24 28.37
CA PHE A 505 -12.48 7.52 27.70
C PHE A 505 -13.29 8.70 28.29
N TYR A 506 -13.40 8.79 29.61
CA TYR A 506 -14.24 9.83 30.24
C TYR A 506 -13.72 11.24 29.96
N ALA A 507 -12.39 11.40 29.91
CA ALA A 507 -11.76 12.67 29.59
C ALA A 507 -11.99 13.10 28.13
N LEU A 508 -12.13 12.16 27.20
CA LEU A 508 -12.50 12.48 25.81
C LEU A 508 -13.89 13.10 25.74
N VAL A 509 -14.87 12.50 26.43
CA VAL A 509 -16.24 13.02 26.46
C VAL A 509 -16.25 14.42 27.07
N ASP A 510 -15.54 14.63 28.17
CA ASP A 510 -15.42 15.95 28.81
C ASP A 510 -14.79 16.96 27.87
N ALA A 511 -13.63 16.65 27.27
CA ALA A 511 -12.96 17.57 26.36
C ALA A 511 -13.81 17.98 25.15
N ILE A 512 -14.62 17.05 24.61
CA ILE A 512 -15.52 17.37 23.49
C ILE A 512 -16.69 18.23 23.95
N VAL A 513 -17.37 17.84 25.03
CA VAL A 513 -18.56 18.56 25.52
C VAL A 513 -18.18 19.93 26.09
N ASP A 514 -16.99 20.07 26.67
CA ASP A 514 -16.46 21.31 27.26
C ASP A 514 -15.79 22.23 26.23
N SER A 515 -15.69 21.81 24.96
CA SER A 515 -15.09 22.62 23.90
C SER A 515 -15.86 23.92 23.63
N ASP A 516 -15.12 24.94 23.18
CA ASP A 516 -15.71 26.22 22.74
C ASP A 516 -16.69 25.99 21.58
N GLU A 517 -16.33 25.10 20.65
CA GLU A 517 -17.21 24.76 19.53
C GLU A 517 -18.54 24.14 19.98
N TYR A 518 -18.54 23.24 20.98
CA TYR A 518 -19.78 22.69 21.50
C TYR A 518 -20.66 23.81 22.11
N SER A 519 -20.03 24.70 22.88
CA SER A 519 -20.71 25.81 23.56
C SER A 519 -21.31 26.82 22.58
N GLU A 520 -20.59 27.13 21.49
CA GLU A 520 -21.05 28.07 20.45
C GLU A 520 -22.21 27.52 19.61
N TYR A 521 -22.21 26.22 19.28
CA TYR A 521 -23.20 25.64 18.38
C TYR A 521 -24.44 25.07 19.08
N PHE A 522 -24.26 24.49 20.27
CA PHE A 522 -25.34 23.81 21.00
C PHE A 522 -25.71 24.51 22.31
N GLY A 523 -24.72 25.13 22.98
CA GLY A 523 -24.90 25.74 24.30
C GLY A 523 -25.37 24.72 25.35
N GLU A 524 -26.20 25.18 26.28
CA GLU A 524 -26.72 24.35 27.38
C GLU A 524 -28.05 23.65 27.03
N ASP A 525 -28.78 24.16 26.03
CA ASP A 525 -30.20 23.86 25.83
C ASP A 525 -30.51 23.10 24.53
N THR A 526 -29.52 22.92 23.64
CA THR A 526 -29.74 22.31 22.32
C THR A 526 -29.18 20.90 22.26
N VAL A 527 -29.97 19.95 21.76
CA VAL A 527 -29.48 18.59 21.48
C VAL A 527 -28.53 18.65 20.28
N PRO A 528 -27.35 18.01 20.34
CA PRO A 528 -26.47 17.95 19.19
C PRO A 528 -27.16 17.41 17.94
N TYR A 529 -26.77 17.90 16.77
CA TYR A 529 -27.32 17.46 15.49
C TYR A 529 -26.23 17.40 14.44
N GLU A 530 -26.45 16.65 13.36
CA GLU A 530 -25.50 16.53 12.26
C GLU A 530 -25.34 17.87 11.52
N ARG A 531 -24.16 18.48 11.65
CA ARG A 531 -23.79 19.77 11.04
C ARG A 531 -23.07 19.59 9.72
N TYR A 532 -22.21 18.57 9.62
CA TYR A 532 -21.36 18.34 8.45
C TYR A 532 -21.28 16.86 8.08
N VAL A 533 -21.28 16.60 6.78
CA VAL A 533 -21.08 15.29 6.15
C VAL A 533 -19.82 15.32 5.28
N THR A 534 -19.24 14.15 5.04
CA THR A 534 -18.17 14.02 4.05
C THR A 534 -18.74 14.02 2.64
N PRO A 535 -17.96 14.38 1.61
CA PRO A 535 -18.36 14.21 0.20
C PRO A 535 -18.90 12.81 -0.12
N ARG A 536 -18.29 11.77 0.46
CA ARG A 536 -18.77 10.39 0.35
C ARG A 536 -20.14 10.17 0.97
N GLY A 537 -20.38 10.68 2.18
CA GLY A 537 -21.67 10.55 2.86
C GLY A 537 -22.77 11.36 2.19
N TYR A 538 -22.46 12.57 1.70
CA TYR A 538 -23.37 13.37 0.88
C TYR A 538 -23.78 12.60 -0.38
N ALA A 539 -22.82 12.08 -1.15
CA ALA A 539 -23.09 11.32 -2.37
C ALA A 539 -23.97 10.08 -2.10
N MET A 540 -23.78 9.39 -0.97
CA MET A 540 -24.61 8.24 -0.58
C MET A 540 -26.09 8.60 -0.36
N ARG A 541 -26.38 9.84 0.04
CA ARG A 541 -27.73 10.34 0.33
C ARG A 541 -28.35 11.02 -0.89
N SER A 542 -27.57 11.78 -1.65
CA SER A 542 -28.04 12.61 -2.77
C SER A 542 -28.26 11.81 -4.07
N LEU A 543 -27.52 10.72 -4.30
CA LEU A 543 -27.61 9.93 -5.53
C LEU A 543 -28.88 9.04 -5.61
N ARG A 544 -29.77 9.08 -4.62
CA ARG A 544 -31.04 8.33 -4.60
C ARG A 544 -32.21 9.09 -5.21
N GLU A 545 -32.14 10.40 -5.26
CA GLU A 545 -32.95 11.16 -6.20
C GLU A 545 -32.15 11.23 -7.51
N PRO A 546 -32.77 11.15 -8.70
CA PRO A 546 -32.12 11.63 -9.90
C PRO A 546 -31.96 13.12 -9.67
N ALA A 547 -30.87 13.50 -9.00
CA ALA A 547 -30.41 14.87 -8.94
C ALA A 547 -30.49 15.33 -10.37
N HIS A 548 -31.29 16.36 -10.61
CA HIS A 548 -31.24 17.14 -11.83
C HIS A 548 -29.76 17.30 -12.14
N TRP A 549 -29.28 16.47 -13.07
CA TRP A 549 -28.09 16.73 -13.84
C TRP A 549 -28.27 18.20 -14.19
N SER A 550 -27.34 19.07 -13.77
CA SER A 550 -27.47 20.49 -14.11
C SER A 550 -27.80 20.54 -15.59
N THR A 551 -28.80 21.32 -16.02
CA THR A 551 -29.17 21.42 -17.44
C THR A 551 -27.94 21.59 -18.35
N ALA A 552 -26.92 22.26 -17.83
CA ALA A 552 -25.57 22.37 -18.38
C ALA A 552 -24.83 21.05 -18.73
N GLN A 553 -25.24 19.87 -18.23
CA GLN A 553 -24.55 18.59 -18.39
C GLN A 553 -25.23 17.65 -19.40
N LEU A 554 -26.56 17.70 -19.62
CA LEU A 554 -27.14 17.12 -20.85
C LEU A 554 -27.12 18.10 -22.02
N GLU A 555 -27.00 19.41 -21.79
CA GLU A 555 -26.73 20.39 -22.87
C GLU A 555 -25.28 20.34 -23.38
N ARG A 556 -24.40 19.59 -22.70
CA ARG A 556 -23.07 19.27 -23.26
C ARG A 556 -23.25 18.40 -24.50
N LYS A 557 -23.27 19.04 -25.66
CA LYS A 557 -23.20 18.40 -26.99
C LYS A 557 -21.95 17.52 -27.17
N VAL A 558 -20.92 17.72 -26.33
CA VAL A 558 -19.66 16.98 -26.38
C VAL A 558 -19.42 16.36 -25.01
N THR A 559 -19.47 15.02 -24.93
CA THR A 559 -19.05 14.27 -23.74
C THR A 559 -17.52 14.32 -23.60
N ALA A 560 -16.99 14.12 -22.40
CA ALA A 560 -15.55 14.05 -22.18
C ALA A 560 -14.87 13.00 -23.08
N GLY A 561 -15.55 11.87 -23.34
CA GLY A 561 -15.11 10.87 -24.31
C GLY A 561 -15.04 11.39 -25.75
N MET A 562 -16.02 12.19 -26.20
CA MET A 562 -15.98 12.83 -27.51
C MET A 562 -14.87 13.87 -27.62
N TYR A 563 -14.61 14.66 -26.57
CA TYR A 563 -13.51 15.63 -26.54
C TYR A 563 -12.14 14.95 -26.63
N VAL A 564 -11.95 13.85 -25.89
CA VAL A 564 -10.74 13.03 -25.93
C VAL A 564 -10.56 12.38 -27.30
N ALA A 565 -11.63 11.84 -27.89
CA ALA A 565 -11.59 11.28 -29.24
C ALA A 565 -11.24 12.34 -30.31
N GLN A 566 -11.78 13.57 -30.19
CA GLN A 566 -11.47 14.68 -31.09
C GLN A 566 -10.01 15.12 -30.96
N LYS A 567 -9.49 15.20 -29.73
CA LYS A 567 -8.07 15.51 -29.47
C LYS A 567 -7.13 14.41 -29.99
N ALA A 568 -7.51 13.15 -29.83
CA ALA A 568 -6.75 12.00 -30.36
C ALA A 568 -6.73 12.01 -31.90
N GLN A 569 -7.86 12.31 -32.56
CA GLN A 569 -7.93 12.45 -34.02
C GLN A 569 -7.11 13.65 -34.52
N GLN A 570 -7.16 14.80 -33.85
CA GLN A 570 -6.33 15.97 -34.20
C GLN A 570 -4.83 15.68 -34.04
N GLN A 571 -4.43 14.92 -33.00
CA GLN A 571 -3.04 14.51 -32.83
C GLN A 571 -2.61 13.48 -33.89
N ALA A 572 -3.49 12.56 -34.29
CA ALA A 572 -3.23 11.64 -35.39
C ALA A 572 -3.05 12.37 -36.73
N GLN A 573 -3.90 13.36 -37.01
CA GLN A 573 -3.80 14.20 -38.23
C GLN A 573 -2.55 15.10 -38.23
N LYS A 574 -2.11 15.59 -37.06
CA LYS A 574 -0.82 16.28 -36.92
C LYS A 574 0.36 15.37 -37.20
N LYS A 575 0.31 14.09 -36.80
CA LYS A 575 1.36 13.12 -37.11
C LYS A 575 1.43 12.78 -38.60
N THR A 576 0.29 12.70 -39.30
CA THR A 576 0.26 12.42 -40.76
C THR A 576 0.62 13.62 -41.64
N SER A 577 0.47 14.85 -41.16
CA SER A 577 0.87 16.07 -41.89
C SER A 577 2.37 16.38 -41.78
N ILE A 578 3.05 15.85 -40.76
CA ILE A 578 4.51 15.99 -40.58
C ILE A 578 5.28 14.94 -41.42
N SER A 579 4.60 13.91 -41.95
CA SER A 579 5.21 12.83 -42.72
C SER A 579 5.12 12.99 -44.26
N GLN A 580 4.77 14.17 -44.78
CA GLN A 580 4.93 14.45 -46.21
C GLN A 580 6.26 15.17 -46.44
N PRO A 581 7.26 14.54 -47.09
CA PRO A 581 8.49 15.21 -47.46
C PRO A 581 8.21 16.25 -48.55
N GLN A 582 8.82 17.44 -48.41
CA GLN A 582 8.96 18.40 -49.52
C GLN A 582 9.88 17.85 -50.60
#